data_AF-A0AAV9Q6C3-F1
#
_entry.id   AF-A0AAV9Q6C3-F1
#
_cell.length_a   1.000
_cell.length_b   1.000
_cell.length_c   1.000
_cell.angle_alpha   90.00
_cell.angle_beta   90.00
_cell.angle_gamma   90.00
#
_symmetry.space_group_name_H-M   'P 1'
#
loop_
_entity.id
_entity.type
_entity.pdbx_description
1 polymer ?
#
loop_
_entity_poly.entity_id
_entity_poly.type
_entity_poly.pdbx_seq_one_letter_code
_entity_poly.pdbx_strand_id
1 'polypeptide(L)'
;MVLGSRMFSQILRFTLPHPQTISSSEFHALREHVSKVCLSQYFGYTVSAPLPRKNEEICWAIQWPSSSTPAQRAEALKSSHENIIGPDATSLLLEFSDEQMVELVNAFEAPVCEFPQPLAFVQPGPNRKHEALAFIALSSKAPLSSPELKKSMHKTYTDVFGMRGFVGGQWSYCLNTNDSAGMPLSMSGEEHTLPLAKRRVAVYPLGWESVELHQAATKTALFAEEIDKLAPYFGPGTGAFYVSFRRHRIP
;
A
#
# COMPACT_ATOMS: atom_id res chain seq x y z
N MET A 1 9.19 -22.38 -20.34
CA MET A 1 9.02 -21.03 -19.77
C MET A 1 8.46 -21.24 -18.37
N VAL A 2 9.30 -21.14 -17.33
CA VAL A 2 8.83 -21.26 -15.95
C VAL A 2 8.01 -19.99 -15.70
N LEU A 3 6.70 -20.11 -15.62
CA LEU A 3 5.86 -19.04 -15.11
C LEU A 3 6.32 -18.82 -13.67
N GLY A 4 7.02 -17.70 -13.41
CA GLY A 4 7.36 -17.31 -12.05
C GLY A 4 6.11 -17.33 -11.18
N SER A 5 6.25 -17.77 -9.93
CA SER A 5 5.09 -17.80 -9.05
C SER A 5 4.64 -16.36 -8.79
N ARG A 6 3.33 -16.13 -8.79
CA ARG A 6 2.76 -14.81 -8.50
C ARG A 6 2.44 -14.73 -7.03
N MET A 7 2.79 -13.63 -6.37
CA MET A 7 2.44 -13.42 -4.97
C MET A 7 1.42 -12.30 -4.84
N PHE A 8 0.53 -12.43 -3.85
CA PHE A 8 -0.45 -11.41 -3.54
C PHE A 8 -0.07 -10.67 -2.27
N SER A 9 0.11 -9.36 -2.37
CA SER A 9 0.25 -8.48 -1.21
C SER A 9 -1.09 -7.83 -0.92
N GLN A 10 -1.70 -8.16 0.20
CA GLN A 10 -2.92 -7.51 0.67
C GLN A 10 -2.58 -6.48 1.74
N ILE A 11 -2.92 -5.22 1.48
CA ILE A 11 -2.76 -4.12 2.43
C ILE A 11 -4.10 -3.86 3.09
N LEU A 12 -4.17 -4.10 4.40
CA LEU A 12 -5.34 -3.84 5.22
C LEU A 12 -5.14 -2.56 6.02
N ARG A 13 -6.21 -1.78 6.14
CA ARG A 13 -6.27 -0.62 7.03
C ARG A 13 -7.52 -0.69 7.88
N PHE A 14 -7.36 -0.53 9.18
CA PHE A 14 -8.46 -0.54 10.14
C PHE A 14 -8.04 0.12 11.44
N THR A 15 -9.02 0.45 12.29
CA THR A 15 -8.78 1.00 13.62
C THR A 15 -8.98 -0.10 14.64
N LEU A 16 -8.00 -0.29 15.54
CA LEU A 16 -8.19 -1.22 16.65
C LEU A 16 -9.26 -0.66 17.62
N PRO A 17 -10.21 -1.49 18.07
CA PRO A 17 -11.24 -1.04 19.01
C PRO A 17 -10.60 -0.71 20.36
N HIS A 18 -11.02 0.35 21.03
CA HIS A 18 -10.56 0.62 22.40
C HIS A 18 -10.97 -0.53 23.35
N PRO A 19 -10.11 -0.99 24.29
CA PRO A 19 -8.76 -0.51 24.62
C PRO A 19 -7.61 -1.25 23.90
N GLN A 20 -7.89 -1.96 22.81
CA GLN A 20 -6.91 -2.77 22.08
C GLN A 20 -5.82 -1.89 21.46
N THR A 21 -4.59 -2.42 21.45
CA THR A 21 -3.41 -1.82 20.83
C THR A 21 -2.68 -2.86 19.99
N ILE A 22 -1.66 -2.45 19.24
CA ILE A 22 -0.83 -3.35 18.43
C ILE A 22 -0.14 -4.45 19.26
N SER A 23 -0.02 -4.23 20.57
CA SER A 23 0.60 -5.14 21.54
C SER A 23 -0.41 -6.00 22.30
N SER A 24 -1.71 -5.85 22.06
CA SER A 24 -2.74 -6.66 22.71
C SER A 24 -2.65 -8.13 22.33
N SER A 25 -3.03 -9.00 23.28
CA SER A 25 -3.09 -10.46 23.10
C SER A 25 -4.02 -10.88 21.96
N GLU A 26 -5.12 -10.18 21.76
CA GLU A 26 -6.15 -10.51 20.79
C GLU A 26 -5.67 -10.22 19.37
N PHE A 27 -5.01 -9.08 19.16
CA PHE A 27 -4.37 -8.79 17.88
C PHE A 27 -3.16 -9.71 17.63
N HIS A 28 -2.44 -10.08 18.68
CA HIS A 28 -1.37 -11.09 18.56
C HIS A 28 -1.92 -12.45 18.12
N ALA A 29 -2.99 -12.95 18.76
CA ALA A 29 -3.64 -14.21 18.42
C ALA A 29 -4.18 -14.22 16.98
N LEU A 30 -4.78 -13.10 16.53
CA LEU A 30 -5.18 -12.93 15.13
C LEU A 30 -3.98 -13.03 14.18
N ARG A 31 -2.86 -12.37 14.48
CA ARG A 31 -1.64 -12.46 13.67
C ARG A 31 -1.06 -13.88 13.65
N GLU A 32 -1.09 -14.59 14.77
CA GLU A 32 -0.69 -16.00 14.85
C GLU A 32 -1.63 -16.94 14.08
N HIS A 33 -2.92 -16.64 14.02
CA HIS A 33 -3.84 -17.38 13.17
C HIS A 33 -3.49 -17.18 11.69
N VAL A 34 -3.34 -15.92 11.26
CA VAL A 34 -3.01 -15.57 9.86
C VAL A 34 -1.63 -16.11 9.45
N SER A 35 -0.66 -16.18 10.36
CA SER A 35 0.69 -16.67 10.05
C SER A 35 0.74 -18.14 9.61
N LYS A 36 -0.29 -18.93 9.92
CA LYS A 36 -0.42 -20.33 9.49
C LYS A 36 -0.73 -20.49 8.00
N VAL A 37 -1.22 -19.43 7.36
CA VAL A 37 -1.75 -19.47 5.98
C VAL A 37 -1.15 -18.40 5.06
N CYS A 38 -0.45 -17.40 5.61
CA CYS A 38 0.30 -16.41 4.85
C CYS A 38 1.80 -16.77 4.76
N LEU A 39 2.51 -16.21 3.78
CA LEU A 39 3.97 -16.34 3.64
C LEU A 39 4.72 -15.44 4.63
N SER A 40 4.24 -14.21 4.79
CA SER A 40 4.79 -13.24 5.74
C SER A 40 3.78 -12.13 5.99
N GLN A 41 3.98 -11.37 7.06
CA GLN A 41 3.10 -10.27 7.40
C GLN A 41 3.85 -9.18 8.16
N TYR A 42 3.48 -7.93 7.90
CA TYR A 42 4.08 -6.71 8.43
C TYR A 42 2.98 -5.79 8.90
N PHE A 43 3.05 -5.34 10.14
CA PHE A 43 1.98 -4.57 10.76
C PHE A 43 2.57 -3.40 11.54
N GLY A 44 1.90 -2.27 11.52
CA GLY A 44 2.45 -1.04 12.08
C GLY A 44 1.39 0.02 12.23
N TYR A 45 1.70 0.98 13.07
CA TYR A 45 0.94 2.20 13.16
C TYR A 45 1.29 3.12 12.00
N THR A 46 0.28 3.82 11.48
CA THR A 46 0.51 4.96 10.60
C THR A 46 1.34 6.01 11.36
N VAL A 47 2.56 6.27 10.93
CA VAL A 47 3.38 7.39 11.41
C VAL A 47 2.98 8.65 10.66
N SER A 48 2.74 9.72 11.42
CA SER A 48 2.09 10.95 10.98
C SER A 48 2.76 11.62 9.77
N ALA A 49 1.95 12.23 8.87
CA ALA A 49 2.28 13.39 8.03
C ALA A 49 0.97 13.97 7.44
N PRO A 50 0.92 15.27 7.10
CA PRO A 50 0.33 16.38 7.86
C PRO A 50 -1.18 16.28 8.24
N LEU A 51 -1.86 15.15 8.05
CA LEU A 51 -3.29 15.00 8.30
C LEU A 51 -3.61 14.34 9.66
N PRO A 52 -4.81 14.59 10.22
CA PRO A 52 -5.26 13.95 11.45
C PRO A 52 -5.31 12.43 11.29
N ARG A 53 -4.64 11.72 12.19
CA ARG A 53 -4.66 10.27 12.28
C ARG A 53 -5.82 9.81 13.17
N LYS A 54 -6.55 8.76 12.79
CA LYS A 54 -7.41 8.04 13.73
C LYS A 54 -6.52 7.35 14.77
N ASN A 55 -6.76 7.60 16.05
CA ASN A 55 -6.04 6.89 17.13
C ASN A 55 -6.11 5.38 16.88
N GLU A 56 -4.99 4.68 17.04
CA GLU A 56 -4.89 3.23 16.82
C GLU A 56 -5.21 2.74 15.39
N GLU A 57 -5.13 3.60 14.37
CA GLU A 57 -5.15 3.13 12.98
C GLU A 57 -3.90 2.28 12.70
N ILE A 58 -4.14 1.08 12.19
CA ILE A 58 -3.14 0.08 11.80
C ILE A 58 -3.12 -0.06 10.29
N CYS A 59 -1.92 -0.16 9.74
CA CYS A 59 -1.67 -0.72 8.42
C CYS A 59 -1.09 -2.13 8.59
N TRP A 60 -1.66 -3.11 7.88
CA TRP A 60 -1.23 -4.50 7.92
C TRP A 60 -1.05 -5.03 6.50
N ALA A 61 0.20 -5.23 6.10
CA ALA A 61 0.57 -5.87 4.84
C ALA A 61 0.73 -7.38 5.04
N ILE A 62 -0.02 -8.18 4.28
CA ILE A 62 0.01 -9.64 4.34
C ILE A 62 0.40 -10.18 2.97
N GLN A 63 1.44 -11.02 2.96
CA GLN A 63 1.91 -11.70 1.75
C GLN A 63 1.28 -13.08 1.69
N TRP A 64 0.43 -13.30 0.68
CA TRP A 64 -0.27 -14.55 0.48
C TRP A 64 0.39 -15.41 -0.60
N PRO A 65 0.33 -16.74 -0.48
CA PRO A 65 0.80 -17.62 -1.54
C PRO A 65 -0.06 -17.48 -2.80
N SER A 66 0.53 -17.78 -3.96
CA SER A 66 -0.12 -17.79 -5.28
C SER A 66 -1.38 -18.64 -5.31
N SER A 67 -1.40 -19.70 -4.51
CA SER A 67 -2.49 -20.67 -4.40
C SER A 67 -3.64 -20.21 -3.50
N SER A 68 -3.51 -19.08 -2.81
CA SER A 68 -4.57 -18.57 -1.92
C SER A 68 -5.78 -18.09 -2.71
N THR A 69 -6.97 -18.55 -2.33
CA THR A 69 -8.23 -18.04 -2.89
C THR A 69 -8.75 -16.82 -2.12
N PRO A 70 -9.58 -15.97 -2.72
CA PRO A 70 -10.26 -14.88 -2.00
C PRO A 70 -11.00 -15.36 -0.75
N ALA A 71 -11.71 -16.49 -0.85
CA ALA A 71 -12.42 -17.09 0.27
C ALA A 71 -11.49 -17.52 1.42
N GLN A 72 -10.34 -18.13 1.11
CA GLN A 72 -9.35 -18.53 2.13
C GLN A 72 -8.75 -17.32 2.85
N ARG A 73 -8.42 -16.26 2.11
CA ARG A 73 -7.90 -15.01 2.71
C ARG A 73 -8.94 -14.34 3.59
N ALA A 74 -10.19 -14.27 3.13
CA ALA A 74 -11.29 -13.71 3.89
C ALA A 74 -11.56 -14.52 5.16
N GLU A 75 -11.56 -15.85 5.08
CA GLU A 75 -11.75 -16.75 6.23
C GLU A 75 -10.66 -16.55 7.29
N ALA A 76 -9.40 -16.49 6.86
CA ALA A 76 -8.27 -16.26 7.76
C ALA A 76 -8.39 -14.93 8.54
N LEU A 77 -9.00 -13.92 7.92
CA LEU A 77 -9.23 -12.59 8.52
C LEU A 77 -10.55 -12.50 9.32
N LYS A 78 -11.51 -13.39 9.08
CA LYS A 78 -12.79 -13.46 9.82
C LYS A 78 -12.69 -14.30 11.09
N SER A 79 -11.87 -15.34 11.10
CA SER A 79 -11.87 -16.33 12.18
C SER A 79 -11.62 -15.72 13.58
N SER A 80 -12.42 -16.15 14.57
CA SER A 80 -12.39 -15.93 16.05
C SER A 80 -12.10 -14.53 16.60
N HIS A 81 -11.83 -13.54 15.76
CA HIS A 81 -11.34 -12.21 16.11
C HIS A 81 -12.04 -11.13 15.29
N GLU A 82 -13.28 -11.38 14.82
CA GLU A 82 -14.12 -10.39 14.11
C GLU A 82 -14.24 -9.06 14.89
N ASN A 83 -14.10 -9.12 16.20
CA ASN A 83 -14.13 -7.94 17.06
C ASN A 83 -12.87 -7.06 16.94
N ILE A 84 -11.74 -7.56 16.40
CA ILE A 84 -10.47 -6.82 16.28
C ILE A 84 -10.40 -6.05 14.97
N ILE A 85 -10.81 -6.67 13.87
CA ILE A 85 -10.90 -5.98 12.58
C ILE A 85 -12.27 -5.31 12.50
N GLY A 86 -12.29 -3.99 12.72
CA GLY A 86 -13.52 -3.21 12.71
C GLY A 86 -14.28 -3.24 11.38
N PRO A 87 -15.58 -2.86 11.38
CA PRO A 87 -16.41 -2.83 10.19
C PRO A 87 -15.96 -1.80 9.14
N ASP A 88 -15.11 -0.84 9.52
CA ASP A 88 -14.52 0.16 8.64
C ASP A 88 -13.20 -0.31 7.99
N ALA A 89 -12.83 -1.59 8.17
CA ALA A 89 -11.63 -2.15 7.58
C ALA A 89 -11.68 -2.14 6.05
N THR A 90 -10.60 -1.68 5.43
CA THR A 90 -10.44 -1.65 3.98
C THR A 90 -9.27 -2.51 3.53
N SER A 91 -9.33 -2.95 2.26
CA SER A 91 -8.35 -3.83 1.65
C SER A 91 -7.97 -3.36 0.25
N LEU A 92 -6.66 -3.36 -0.01
CA LEU A 92 -6.06 -3.21 -1.33
C LEU A 92 -5.27 -4.48 -1.66
N LEU A 93 -5.55 -5.10 -2.80
CA LEU A 93 -4.88 -6.32 -3.24
C LEU A 93 -3.94 -6.03 -4.39
N LEU A 94 -2.67 -6.41 -4.25
CA LEU A 94 -1.61 -6.19 -5.23
C LEU A 94 -1.04 -7.53 -5.68
N GLU A 95 -0.56 -7.58 -6.92
CA GLU A 95 0.11 -8.75 -7.48
C GLU A 95 1.55 -8.38 -7.85
N PHE A 96 2.48 -9.25 -7.45
CA PHE A 96 3.92 -9.12 -7.71
C PHE A 96 4.49 -10.47 -8.18
N SER A 97 5.56 -10.44 -8.97
CA SER A 97 6.35 -11.64 -9.28
C SER A 97 7.37 -11.94 -8.18
N ASP A 98 7.90 -13.17 -8.16
CA ASP A 98 8.94 -13.59 -7.20
C ASP A 98 10.15 -12.65 -7.18
N GLU A 99 10.58 -12.14 -8.34
CA GLU A 99 11.73 -11.23 -8.46
C GLU A 99 11.45 -9.85 -7.87
N GLN A 100 10.19 -9.40 -7.94
CA GLN A 100 9.76 -8.12 -7.38
C GLN A 100 9.67 -8.14 -5.85
N MET A 101 9.55 -9.33 -5.25
CA MET A 101 9.33 -9.45 -3.81
C MET A 101 10.54 -9.07 -2.96
N VAL A 102 11.76 -9.18 -3.50
CA VAL A 102 12.97 -8.78 -2.77
C VAL A 102 12.92 -7.30 -2.41
N GLU A 103 12.67 -6.44 -3.40
CA GLU A 103 12.59 -5.00 -3.19
C GLU A 103 11.35 -4.59 -2.38
N LEU A 104 10.23 -5.31 -2.54
CA LEU A 104 9.04 -5.09 -1.72
C LEU A 104 9.31 -5.40 -0.24
N VAL A 105 10.02 -6.49 0.06
CA VAL A 105 10.38 -6.86 1.44
C VAL A 105 11.34 -5.82 2.04
N ASN A 106 12.33 -5.35 1.28
CA ASN A 106 13.20 -4.25 1.71
C ASN A 106 12.39 -3.01 2.11
N ALA A 107 11.32 -2.70 1.36
CA ALA A 107 10.43 -1.59 1.69
C ALA A 107 9.73 -1.79 3.04
N PHE A 108 9.21 -2.99 3.30
CA PHE A 108 8.51 -3.29 4.56
C PHE A 108 9.44 -3.43 5.77
N GLU A 109 10.70 -3.76 5.56
CA GLU A 109 11.73 -3.85 6.61
C GLU A 109 12.47 -2.52 6.84
N ALA A 110 12.22 -1.51 6.00
CA ALA A 110 12.76 -0.17 6.20
C ALA A 110 12.21 0.47 7.50
N PRO A 111 12.97 1.41 8.12
CA PRO A 111 12.49 2.15 9.29
C PRO A 111 11.15 2.84 9.08
N VAL A 112 10.91 3.30 7.85
CA VAL A 112 9.67 3.92 7.42
C VAL A 112 9.29 3.40 6.03
N CYS A 113 8.04 2.97 5.86
CA CYS A 113 7.47 2.61 4.57
C CYS A 113 6.31 3.56 4.22
N GLU A 114 6.26 4.04 2.99
CA GLU A 114 5.23 4.96 2.48
C GLU A 114 4.02 4.21 1.87
N PHE A 115 2.78 4.66 2.15
CA PHE A 115 1.45 4.14 1.71
C PHE A 115 0.44 5.31 1.53
N PRO A 116 -0.87 5.23 1.18
CA PRO A 116 -1.67 6.40 0.78
C PRO A 116 -2.79 6.84 1.71
N GLN A 117 -3.12 8.12 1.76
CA GLN A 117 -4.42 8.52 2.29
C GLN A 117 -5.30 9.09 1.18
N PRO A 118 -6.61 8.78 1.17
CA PRO A 118 -7.57 9.55 0.41
C PRO A 118 -7.54 11.00 0.91
N LEU A 119 -7.00 11.93 0.13
CA LEU A 119 -7.19 13.35 0.37
C LEU A 119 -8.67 13.69 0.10
N ALA A 120 -9.47 13.73 1.17
CA ALA A 120 -10.74 14.41 1.13
C ALA A 120 -10.47 15.92 1.01
N PHE A 121 -10.74 16.47 -0.18
CA PHE A 121 -10.81 17.90 -0.46
C PHE A 121 -9.60 18.75 -0.05
N VAL A 122 -8.56 18.76 -0.88
CA VAL A 122 -7.71 19.95 -1.02
C VAL A 122 -7.66 20.28 -2.50
N GLN A 123 -8.34 21.36 -2.91
CA GLN A 123 -8.09 21.93 -4.23
C GLN A 123 -6.62 22.33 -4.31
N PRO A 124 -5.89 21.96 -5.38
CA PRO A 124 -4.51 22.36 -5.55
C PRO A 124 -4.43 23.89 -5.68
N GLY A 125 -3.99 24.55 -4.61
CA GLY A 125 -3.53 25.93 -4.69
C GLY A 125 -2.17 25.98 -5.41
N PRO A 126 -1.80 27.12 -6.03
CA PRO A 126 -0.65 27.21 -6.94
C PRO A 126 0.74 26.92 -6.33
N ASN A 127 0.84 26.71 -5.02
CA ASN A 127 2.11 26.62 -4.27
C ASN A 127 2.35 25.30 -3.50
N ARG A 128 1.63 24.20 -3.78
CA ARG A 128 1.95 22.87 -3.21
C ARG A 128 2.25 21.87 -4.33
N LYS A 129 3.51 21.83 -4.79
CA LYS A 129 3.85 21.02 -5.97
C LYS A 129 4.44 19.65 -5.69
N HIS A 130 4.94 19.34 -4.48
CA HIS A 130 5.66 18.07 -4.26
C HIS A 130 5.45 17.51 -2.84
N GLU A 131 4.20 17.23 -2.46
CA GLU A 131 3.91 16.38 -1.30
C GLU A 131 4.07 14.90 -1.70
N ALA A 132 4.56 14.08 -0.77
CA ALA A 132 4.81 12.64 -0.87
C ALA A 132 3.70 11.87 -1.62
N LEU A 133 4.08 10.95 -2.52
CA LEU A 133 3.16 10.17 -3.37
C LEU A 133 3.53 8.68 -3.33
N ALA A 134 2.86 7.92 -2.47
CA ALA A 134 2.91 6.45 -2.50
C ALA A 134 1.75 5.84 -3.29
N PHE A 135 0.65 6.55 -3.54
CA PHE A 135 -0.39 6.07 -4.45
C PHE A 135 -0.77 7.12 -5.47
N ILE A 136 -0.98 6.63 -6.69
CA ILE A 136 -1.44 7.42 -7.82
C ILE A 136 -2.80 6.87 -8.22
N ALA A 137 -3.85 7.62 -7.88
CA ALA A 137 -5.19 7.36 -8.36
C ALA A 137 -5.36 8.11 -9.69
N LEU A 138 -5.43 7.39 -10.80
CA LEU A 138 -5.59 7.98 -12.13
C LEU A 138 -7.05 8.36 -12.38
N SER A 139 -7.28 9.59 -12.82
CA SER A 139 -8.58 10.09 -13.25
C SER A 139 -9.12 9.29 -14.45
N SER A 140 -10.40 9.44 -14.76
CA SER A 140 -11.03 8.80 -15.93
C SER A 140 -10.39 9.21 -17.26
N LYS A 141 -9.72 10.37 -17.31
CA LYS A 141 -9.05 10.92 -18.49
C LYS A 141 -7.66 10.31 -18.76
N ALA A 142 -7.09 9.56 -17.82
CA ALA A 142 -5.77 8.98 -17.96
C ALA A 142 -5.74 7.93 -19.10
N PRO A 143 -4.81 8.03 -20.07
CA PRO A 143 -4.72 7.11 -21.20
C PRO A 143 -3.99 5.82 -20.78
N LEU A 144 -4.70 4.90 -20.12
CA LEU A 144 -4.11 3.68 -19.52
C LEU A 144 -3.37 2.76 -20.52
N SER A 145 -3.68 2.86 -21.81
CA SER A 145 -3.00 2.11 -22.87
C SER A 145 -1.71 2.79 -23.38
N SER A 146 -1.51 4.08 -23.10
CA SER A 146 -0.35 4.86 -23.57
C SER A 146 0.97 4.27 -23.02
N PRO A 147 1.94 3.95 -23.89
CA PRO A 147 3.27 3.54 -23.48
C PRO A 147 3.98 4.61 -22.63
N GLU A 148 3.75 5.89 -22.94
CA GLU A 148 4.36 7.02 -22.25
C GLU A 148 3.87 7.10 -20.80
N LEU A 149 2.56 6.98 -20.59
CA LEU A 149 1.99 6.94 -19.23
C LEU A 149 2.56 5.77 -18.43
N LYS A 150 2.59 4.56 -19.02
CA LYS A 150 3.13 3.37 -18.34
C LYS A 150 4.61 3.53 -18.00
N LYS A 151 5.39 4.13 -18.90
CA LYS A 151 6.79 4.45 -18.67
C LYS A 151 6.95 5.41 -17.51
N SER A 152 6.17 6.49 -17.45
CA SER A 152 6.22 7.45 -16.35
C SER A 152 5.80 6.86 -15.01
N MET A 153 4.75 6.04 -14.99
CA MET A 153 4.34 5.28 -13.79
C MET A 153 5.46 4.38 -13.26
N HIS A 154 6.19 3.71 -14.16
CA HIS A 154 7.32 2.87 -13.78
C HIS A 154 8.53 3.69 -13.32
N LYS A 155 8.83 4.80 -14.01
CA LYS A 155 9.96 5.69 -13.67
C LYS A 155 9.80 6.36 -12.32
N THR A 156 8.57 6.68 -11.91
CA THR A 156 8.28 7.23 -10.56
C THR A 156 8.86 6.36 -9.45
N TYR A 157 8.91 5.04 -9.66
CA TYR A 157 9.57 4.09 -8.78
C TYR A 157 11.07 3.92 -9.06
N THR A 158 11.50 3.77 -10.31
CA THR A 158 12.92 3.48 -10.58
C THR A 158 13.84 4.66 -10.29
N ASP A 159 13.34 5.89 -10.42
CA ASP A 159 14.14 7.10 -10.24
C ASP A 159 14.54 7.31 -8.76
N VAL A 160 13.82 6.68 -7.81
CA VAL A 160 14.16 6.79 -6.38
C VAL A 160 15.31 5.87 -5.93
N PHE A 161 15.75 4.88 -6.72
CA PHE A 161 16.87 3.99 -6.35
C PHE A 161 18.20 4.70 -6.12
N GLY A 162 18.42 5.84 -6.79
CA GLY A 162 19.62 6.65 -6.63
C GLY A 162 19.52 7.67 -5.49
N MET A 163 18.38 7.77 -4.81
CA MET A 163 18.14 8.82 -3.83
C MET A 163 18.64 8.41 -2.45
N ARG A 164 19.25 9.37 -1.75
CA ARG A 164 19.76 9.15 -0.40
C ARG A 164 18.63 8.73 0.54
N GLY A 165 18.84 7.61 1.24
CA GLY A 165 17.91 7.10 2.24
C GLY A 165 16.82 6.20 1.69
N PHE A 166 16.76 5.96 0.37
CA PHE A 166 15.89 4.94 -0.19
C PHE A 166 16.44 3.54 0.09
N VAL A 167 15.60 2.64 0.59
CA VAL A 167 16.00 1.29 1.04
C VAL A 167 15.54 0.21 0.07
N GLY A 168 14.37 0.38 -0.52
CA GLY A 168 13.76 -0.59 -1.41
C GLY A 168 12.31 -0.25 -1.66
N GLY A 169 11.72 -0.81 -2.69
CA GLY A 169 10.35 -0.49 -3.06
C GLY A 169 9.83 -1.33 -4.19
N GLN A 170 8.53 -1.33 -4.37
CA GLN A 170 7.93 -1.84 -5.60
C GLN A 170 6.66 -1.08 -5.90
N TRP A 171 6.05 -1.39 -7.03
CA TRP A 171 4.71 -0.88 -7.30
C TRP A 171 3.88 -1.84 -8.13
N SER A 172 2.56 -1.76 -7.94
CA SER A 172 1.60 -2.52 -8.73
C SER A 172 0.25 -1.79 -8.76
N TYR A 173 -0.55 -2.14 -9.76
CA TYR A 173 -1.94 -1.67 -9.79
C TYR A 173 -2.79 -2.52 -8.85
N CYS A 174 -3.68 -1.84 -8.12
CA CYS A 174 -4.67 -2.49 -7.29
C CYS A 174 -5.59 -3.39 -8.12
N LEU A 175 -5.72 -4.64 -7.69
CA LEU A 175 -6.51 -5.65 -8.35
C LEU A 175 -8.00 -5.51 -8.05
N ASN A 176 -8.35 -5.15 -6.82
CA ASN A 176 -9.72 -5.29 -6.31
C ASN A 176 -10.50 -3.97 -6.26
N THR A 177 -9.89 -2.81 -6.51
CA THR A 177 -10.61 -1.54 -6.47
C THR A 177 -9.89 -0.41 -7.21
N ASN A 178 -10.66 0.59 -7.63
CA ASN A 178 -10.17 1.90 -8.07
C ASN A 178 -10.40 2.99 -7.01
N ASP A 179 -10.81 2.61 -5.80
CA ASP A 179 -10.86 3.49 -4.65
C ASP A 179 -9.52 3.44 -3.89
N SER A 180 -8.85 4.58 -3.82
CA SER A 180 -7.61 4.76 -3.03
C SER A 180 -7.78 4.47 -1.54
N ALA A 181 -8.99 4.53 -1.00
CA ALA A 181 -9.30 4.16 0.38
C ALA A 181 -9.27 2.65 0.62
N GLY A 182 -9.32 1.86 -0.46
CA GLY A 182 -9.50 0.41 -0.41
C GLY A 182 -10.98 0.01 -0.51
N MET A 183 -11.23 -1.26 -0.82
CA MET A 183 -12.57 -1.85 -0.80
C MET A 183 -12.88 -2.31 0.63
N PRO A 184 -14.13 -2.21 1.12
CA PRO A 184 -14.52 -2.79 2.40
C PRO A 184 -14.12 -4.26 2.51
N LEU A 185 -13.49 -4.65 3.62
CA LEU A 185 -12.99 -6.02 3.81
C LEU A 185 -14.14 -7.05 3.81
N SER A 186 -15.35 -6.65 4.19
CA SER A 186 -16.55 -7.50 4.12
C SER A 186 -16.82 -8.06 2.72
N MET A 187 -16.36 -7.36 1.67
CA MET A 187 -16.51 -7.76 0.26
C MET A 187 -15.32 -8.59 -0.27
N SER A 188 -14.28 -8.83 0.54
CA SER A 188 -13.04 -9.49 0.10
C SER A 188 -13.14 -11.00 -0.15
N GLY A 189 -14.23 -11.64 0.28
CA GLY A 189 -14.47 -13.07 0.07
C GLY A 189 -14.95 -13.42 -1.34
N GLU A 190 -15.36 -12.43 -2.12
CA GLU A 190 -15.79 -12.59 -3.50
C GLU A 190 -14.61 -12.38 -4.46
N GLU A 191 -14.61 -13.10 -5.59
CA GLU A 191 -13.62 -12.87 -6.63
C GLU A 191 -13.90 -11.54 -7.33
N HIS A 192 -13.28 -10.48 -6.82
CA HIS A 192 -13.36 -9.14 -7.40
C HIS A 192 -11.99 -8.73 -7.93
N THR A 193 -11.76 -8.98 -9.23
CA THR A 193 -10.56 -8.52 -9.93
C THR A 193 -10.94 -7.61 -11.09
N LEU A 194 -10.42 -6.39 -11.06
CA LEU A 194 -10.54 -5.44 -12.14
C LEU A 194 -9.70 -5.88 -13.35
N PRO A 195 -10.25 -5.85 -14.57
CA PRO A 195 -9.49 -6.03 -15.79
C PRO A 195 -8.32 -5.04 -15.84
N LEU A 196 -7.15 -5.46 -16.33
CA LEU A 196 -5.95 -4.62 -16.40
C LEU A 196 -6.21 -3.24 -17.03
N ALA A 197 -6.99 -3.20 -18.12
CA ALA A 197 -7.35 -1.97 -18.83
C ALA A 197 -8.27 -1.01 -18.04
N LYS A 198 -8.76 -1.42 -16.87
CA LYS A 198 -9.62 -0.63 -15.99
C LYS A 198 -8.96 -0.27 -14.67
N ARG A 199 -7.76 -0.76 -14.38
CA ARG A 199 -7.05 -0.46 -13.11
C ARG A 199 -6.49 0.95 -13.15
N ARG A 200 -6.82 1.74 -12.13
CA ARG A 200 -6.48 3.16 -12.03
C ARG A 200 -5.80 3.54 -10.72
N VAL A 201 -5.82 2.68 -9.72
CA VAL A 201 -5.08 2.90 -8.47
C VAL A 201 -3.77 2.14 -8.55
N ALA A 202 -2.67 2.87 -8.58
CA ALA A 202 -1.32 2.33 -8.44
C ALA A 202 -0.82 2.56 -7.02
N VAL A 203 -0.12 1.55 -6.50
CA VAL A 203 0.36 1.46 -5.12
C VAL A 203 1.86 1.29 -5.14
N TYR A 204 2.58 2.15 -4.44
CA TYR A 204 4.03 2.18 -4.35
C TYR A 204 4.45 2.03 -2.88
N PRO A 205 4.63 0.81 -2.36
CA PRO A 205 5.29 0.63 -1.07
C PRO A 205 6.77 0.98 -1.23
N LEU A 206 7.17 2.12 -0.66
CA LEU A 206 8.53 2.64 -0.76
C LEU A 206 9.14 2.76 0.64
N GLY A 207 10.27 2.09 0.85
CA GLY A 207 11.03 2.08 2.09
C GLY A 207 12.07 3.17 2.13
N TRP A 208 12.12 3.87 3.26
CA TRP A 208 13.04 4.96 3.53
C TRP A 208 13.68 4.80 4.92
N GLU A 209 14.92 5.25 5.04
CA GLU A 209 15.64 5.31 6.31
C GLU A 209 14.98 6.29 7.31
N SER A 210 14.29 7.32 6.81
CA SER A 210 13.54 8.29 7.63
C SER A 210 12.54 9.09 6.79
N VAL A 211 11.54 9.69 7.46
CA VAL A 211 10.57 10.59 6.82
C VAL A 211 11.29 11.84 6.27
N GLU A 212 12.29 12.34 6.98
CA GLU A 212 13.05 13.54 6.62
C GLU A 212 13.83 13.34 5.32
N LEU A 213 14.45 12.16 5.14
CA LEU A 213 15.16 11.83 3.91
C LEU A 213 14.20 11.70 2.72
N HIS A 214 13.03 11.10 2.92
CA HIS A 214 12.00 11.09 1.89
C HIS A 214 11.55 12.51 1.52
N GLN A 215 11.20 13.34 2.52
CA GLN A 215 10.78 14.73 2.28
C GLN A 215 11.88 15.60 1.63
N ALA A 216 13.15 15.27 1.82
CA ALA A 216 14.25 15.90 1.10
C ALA A 216 14.28 15.42 -0.36
N ALA A 217 14.09 14.12 -0.60
CA ALA A 217 14.03 13.52 -1.92
C ALA A 217 12.90 14.10 -2.78
N THR A 218 11.70 14.33 -2.22
CA THR A 218 10.56 14.90 -2.95
C THR A 218 10.79 16.31 -3.49
N LYS A 219 11.78 17.03 -2.94
CA LYS A 219 12.15 18.39 -3.36
C LYS A 219 13.18 18.41 -4.49
N THR A 220 13.63 17.24 -4.95
CA THR A 220 14.61 17.14 -6.03
C THR A 220 13.95 17.24 -7.41
N ALA A 221 14.69 17.75 -8.40
CA ALA A 221 14.21 17.79 -9.79
C ALA A 221 13.98 16.37 -10.36
N LEU A 222 14.75 15.39 -9.91
CA LEU A 222 14.58 13.99 -10.30
C LEU A 222 13.22 13.45 -9.85
N PHE A 223 12.79 13.75 -8.62
CA PHE A 223 11.46 13.37 -8.14
C PHE A 223 10.35 14.11 -8.91
N ALA A 224 10.53 15.41 -9.16
CA ALA A 224 9.53 16.22 -9.86
C ALA A 224 9.27 15.77 -11.30
N GLU A 225 10.28 15.23 -12.00
CA GLU A 225 10.20 14.95 -13.45
C GLU A 225 8.98 14.10 -13.84
N GLU A 226 8.77 12.97 -13.17
CA GLU A 226 7.67 12.05 -13.51
C GLU A 226 6.36 12.49 -12.86
N ILE A 227 6.42 13.10 -11.68
CA ILE A 227 5.22 13.65 -11.03
C ILE A 227 4.59 14.75 -11.88
N ASP A 228 5.38 15.65 -12.47
CA ASP A 228 4.88 16.71 -13.34
C ASP A 228 4.24 16.16 -14.62
N LYS A 229 4.77 15.06 -15.18
CA LYS A 229 4.19 14.37 -16.35
C LYS A 229 2.86 13.68 -16.00
N LEU A 230 2.75 13.13 -14.79
CA LEU A 230 1.57 12.40 -14.34
C LEU A 230 0.49 13.30 -13.73
N ALA A 231 0.86 14.47 -13.22
CA ALA A 231 -0.03 15.40 -12.53
C ALA A 231 -1.33 15.73 -13.27
N PRO A 232 -1.34 15.94 -14.61
CA PRO A 232 -2.59 16.17 -15.35
C PRO A 232 -3.59 15.01 -15.29
N TYR A 233 -3.13 13.81 -14.94
CA TYR A 233 -3.93 12.60 -14.86
C TYR A 233 -4.33 12.21 -13.44
N PHE A 234 -3.83 12.90 -12.40
CA PHE A 234 -4.19 12.61 -11.02
C PHE A 234 -5.68 12.83 -10.77
N GLY A 235 -6.30 11.85 -10.14
CA GLY A 235 -7.65 11.87 -9.62
C GLY A 235 -7.64 12.01 -8.09
N PRO A 236 -8.84 12.17 -7.49
CA PRO A 236 -9.00 12.24 -6.05
C PRO A 236 -8.38 11.04 -5.33
N GLY A 237 -7.76 11.29 -4.18
CA GLY A 237 -7.19 10.24 -3.34
C GLY A 237 -5.73 9.84 -3.66
N THR A 238 -5.09 10.54 -4.58
CA THR A 238 -3.63 10.49 -4.78
C THR A 238 -2.92 11.13 -3.57
N GLY A 239 -1.92 10.45 -2.98
CA GLY A 239 -1.25 10.93 -1.76
C GLY A 239 -0.38 9.89 -1.05
N ALA A 240 0.07 10.24 0.17
CA ALA A 240 0.91 9.40 1.01
C ALA A 240 0.64 9.51 2.53
N PHE A 241 1.03 8.48 3.28
CA PHE A 241 1.22 8.34 4.72
C PHE A 241 2.42 7.42 4.96
N TYR A 242 2.94 7.42 6.17
CA TYR A 242 4.07 6.58 6.53
C TYR A 242 3.65 5.47 7.50
N VAL A 243 4.35 4.35 7.50
CA VAL A 243 4.17 3.26 8.46
C VAL A 243 5.54 2.81 8.93
N SER A 244 5.69 2.61 10.23
CA SER A 244 6.83 1.87 10.78
C SER A 244 6.36 0.45 11.05
N PHE A 245 6.71 -0.45 10.15
CA PHE A 245 6.27 -1.84 10.25
C PHE A 245 7.10 -2.64 11.25
N ARG A 246 6.43 -3.66 11.80
CA ARG A 246 7.04 -4.77 12.50
C ARG A 246 6.70 -6.03 11.73
N ARG A 247 7.72 -6.83 11.41
CA ARG A 247 7.51 -8.17 10.88
C ARG A 247 6.98 -9.08 11.97
N HIS A 248 5.92 -9.84 11.69
CA HIS A 248 5.53 -10.92 12.59
C HIS A 248 6.60 -12.01 12.53
N ARG A 249 7.14 -12.35 13.70
CA ARG A 249 8.03 -13.49 13.88
C ARG A 249 7.22 -14.58 14.57
N ILE A 250 7.20 -15.76 13.98
CA ILE A 250 6.71 -16.96 14.65
C ILE A 250 7.74 -17.26 15.75
N PRO A 251 7.31 -17.44 17.02
CA PRO A 251 8.20 -17.85 18.10
C PRO A 251 8.97 -19.14 17.79
#